data_AF-A0A4Y2GSN6-F1
#
_entry.id   AF-A0A4Y2GSN6-F1
#
_cell.length_a   1.000
_cell.length_b   1.000
_cell.length_c   1.000
_cell.angle_alpha   90.00
_cell.angle_beta   90.00
_cell.angle_gamma   90.00
#
_symmetry.space_group_name_H-M   'P 1'
#
loop_
_entity.id
_entity.type
_entity.pdbx_description
1 polymer ?
#
loop_
_entity_poly.entity_id
_entity_poly.type
_entity_poly.pdbx_seq_one_letter_code
_entity_poly.pdbx_strand_id
1 'polypeptide(L)'
;MENILKEKEELAAKLTSIVPISMTPQDELDFRSETHCSICKKALKGDRVRDHDHQTGRYRAALHSSCNLKFEDVEKEGCRKRFLSYLLI
;
A
#
# COMPACT_ATOMS: atom_id res chain seq x y z
N MET A 1 30.80 15.94 5.12
CA MET A 1 29.48 15.80 5.77
C MET A 1 28.33 16.09 4.81
N GLU A 2 28.54 16.96 3.80
CA GLU A 2 27.56 17.28 2.75
C GLU A 2 27.12 16.08 1.89
N ASN A 3 28.03 15.14 1.58
CA ASN A 3 27.67 13.94 0.79
C ASN A 3 26.62 13.05 1.46
N ILE A 4 26.66 12.91 2.79
CA ILE A 4 25.72 12.06 3.54
C ILE A 4 24.32 12.70 3.55
N LEU A 5 24.24 14.03 3.60
CA LEU A 5 22.98 14.75 3.54
C LEU A 5 22.35 14.62 2.15
N LYS A 6 23.15 14.75 1.09
CA LYS A 6 22.69 14.60 -0.29
C LYS A 6 22.18 13.19 -0.59
N GLU A 7 22.90 12.16 -0.14
CA GLU A 7 22.47 10.77 -0.27
C GLU A 7 21.17 10.51 0.49
N LYS A 8 20.98 11.10 1.67
CA LYS A 8 19.73 10.99 2.43
C LYS A 8 18.55 11.63 1.70
N GLU A 9 18.74 12.79 1.07
CA GLU A 9 17.70 13.46 0.29
C GLU A 9 17.33 12.67 -0.96
N GLU A 10 18.31 12.12 -1.68
CA GLU A 10 18.07 11.28 -2.86
C GLU A 10 17.36 9.96 -2.50
N LEU A 11 17.69 9.36 -1.35
CA LEU A 11 17.00 8.17 -0.84
C LEU A 11 15.58 8.49 -0.35
N ALA A 12 15.37 9.65 0.28
CA ALA A 12 14.05 10.12 0.68
C ALA A 12 13.17 10.39 -0.56
N ALA A 13 13.71 11.05 -1.59
CA ALA A 13 12.99 11.35 -2.83
C ALA A 13 12.49 10.08 -3.55
N LYS A 14 13.30 9.01 -3.55
CA LYS A 14 12.89 7.70 -4.09
C LYS A 14 11.78 7.06 -3.25
N LEU A 15 11.84 7.19 -1.92
CA LEU A 15 10.82 6.68 -1.00
C LEU A 15 9.51 7.48 -1.03
N THR A 16 9.54 8.73 -1.51
CA THR A 16 8.35 9.58 -1.67
C THR A 16 7.70 9.52 -3.04
N SER A 17 8.27 8.77 -3.99
CA SER A 17 7.66 8.63 -5.31
C SER A 17 6.35 7.86 -5.22
N ILE A 18 5.23 8.54 -5.51
CA ILE A 18 3.89 7.95 -5.51
C ILE A 18 3.73 7.23 -6.86
N VAL A 19 3.90 5.92 -6.86
CA VAL A 19 3.60 5.10 -8.04
C VAL A 19 2.09 4.96 -8.17
N PRO A 20 1.49 5.28 -9.33
CA PRO A 20 0.05 5.09 -9.54
C PRO A 20 -0.31 3.60 -9.45
N ILE A 21 -1.48 3.31 -8.90
CA ILE A 21 -1.96 1.93 -8.81
C ILE A 21 -2.17 1.34 -10.22
N SER A 22 -1.67 0.12 -10.41
CA SER A 22 -1.83 -0.67 -11.61
C SER A 22 -2.76 -1.84 -11.30
N MET A 23 -3.93 -1.85 -11.95
CA MET A 23 -4.94 -2.89 -11.83
C MET A 23 -5.31 -3.43 -13.20
N THR A 24 -5.41 -4.74 -13.31
CA THR A 24 -6.05 -5.41 -14.44
C THR A 24 -7.57 -5.44 -14.25
N PRO A 25 -8.36 -5.71 -15.31
CA PRO A 25 -9.79 -5.93 -15.17
C PRO A 25 -10.13 -7.05 -14.17
N GLN A 26 -9.29 -8.09 -14.09
CA GLN A 26 -9.46 -9.17 -13.11
C GLN A 26 -9.23 -8.67 -11.68
N ASP A 27 -8.21 -7.84 -11.43
CA ASP A 27 -7.95 -7.28 -10.10
C ASP A 27 -9.12 -6.42 -9.60
N GLU A 28 -9.79 -5.70 -10.50
CA GLU A 28 -10.96 -4.89 -10.15
C GLU A 28 -12.18 -5.78 -9.85
N LEU A 29 -12.34 -6.90 -10.55
CA LEU A 29 -13.34 -7.91 -10.21
C LEU A 29 -13.05 -8.54 -8.84
N ASP A 30 -11.80 -8.93 -8.60
CA ASP A 30 -11.35 -9.51 -7.35
C ASP A 30 -11.59 -8.54 -6.20
N PHE A 31 -11.20 -7.27 -6.36
CA PHE A 31 -11.46 -6.20 -5.38
C PHE A 31 -12.94 -6.01 -5.08
N ARG A 32 -13.81 -6.06 -6.09
CA ARG A 32 -15.27 -5.90 -5.91
C ARG A 32 -15.89 -7.12 -5.24
N SER A 33 -15.43 -8.31 -5.60
CA SER A 33 -15.91 -9.59 -5.08
C SER A 33 -15.40 -9.89 -3.66
N GLU A 34 -14.27 -9.29 -3.28
CA GLU A 34 -13.68 -9.47 -1.97
C GLU A 34 -14.58 -8.87 -0.89
N THR A 35 -15.03 -9.76 -0.01
CA THR A 35 -15.96 -9.47 1.07
C THR A 35 -15.25 -9.38 2.42
N HIS A 36 -14.01 -9.86 2.52
CA HIS A 36 -13.27 -9.93 3.77
C HIS A 36 -11.89 -9.31 3.64
N CYS A 37 -11.44 -8.62 4.68
CA CYS A 37 -10.13 -8.00 4.70
C CYS A 37 -9.07 -9.10 4.70
N SER A 38 -8.13 -9.03 3.76
CA SER A 38 -7.10 -10.08 3.63
C SER A 38 -6.19 -10.18 4.87
N ILE A 39 -6.12 -9.13 5.70
CA ILE A 39 -5.33 -9.11 6.95
C ILE A 39 -6.14 -9.65 8.13
N CYS A 40 -7.21 -8.95 8.54
CA CYS A 40 -7.92 -9.29 9.77
C CYS A 40 -9.03 -10.32 9.57
N LYS A 41 -9.28 -10.73 8.32
CA LYS A 41 -10.29 -11.72 7.89
C LYS A 41 -11.72 -11.35 8.28
N LYS A 42 -11.98 -10.09 8.66
CA LYS A 42 -13.33 -9.58 8.96
C LYS A 42 -13.96 -8.97 7.70
N ALA A 43 -15.29 -8.93 7.65
CA ALA A 43 -16.02 -8.41 6.52
C ALA A 43 -15.65 -6.94 6.19
N LEU A 44 -15.33 -6.68 4.93
CA LEU A 44 -15.15 -5.34 4.34
C LEU A 44 -16.53 -4.70 4.18
N LYS A 45 -16.65 -3.43 4.57
CA LYS A 45 -17.87 -2.64 4.39
C LYS A 45 -17.56 -1.44 3.49
N GLY A 46 -18.12 -0.27 3.80
CA GLY A 46 -17.83 0.98 3.09
C GLY A 46 -16.41 1.52 3.30
N ASP A 47 -15.59 0.88 4.14
CA ASP A 47 -14.23 1.27 4.47
C ASP A 47 -13.16 0.48 3.69
N ARG A 48 -13.56 -0.14 2.58
CA ARG A 48 -12.70 -0.95 1.72
C ARG A 48 -11.71 -0.07 0.94
N VAL A 49 -10.42 -0.36 1.08
CA VAL A 49 -9.31 0.31 0.38
C VAL A 49 -8.47 -0.69 -0.42
N ARG A 50 -7.83 -0.21 -1.49
CA ARG A 50 -6.96 -0.99 -2.37
C ARG A 50 -5.51 -0.93 -1.86
N ASP A 51 -4.98 -2.06 -1.40
CA ASP A 51 -3.55 -2.20 -1.10
C ASP A 51 -2.79 -2.48 -2.39
N HIS A 52 -1.69 -1.76 -2.60
CA HIS A 52 -0.84 -1.95 -3.76
C HIS A 52 0.64 -1.83 -3.41
N ASP A 53 1.49 -2.22 -4.35
CA ASP A 53 2.93 -2.18 -4.20
C ASP A 53 3.51 -0.82 -4.58
N HIS A 54 4.18 -0.14 -3.64
CA HIS A 54 4.73 1.20 -3.88
C HIS A 54 5.89 1.26 -4.88
N GLN A 55 6.53 0.14 -5.20
CA GLN A 55 7.62 0.12 -6.20
C GLN A 55 7.08 -0.17 -7.60
N THR A 56 6.05 -1.01 -7.69
CA THR A 56 5.54 -1.52 -8.99
C THR A 56 4.13 -1.02 -9.34
N GLY A 57 3.43 -0.39 -8.41
CA GLY A 57 2.02 0.01 -8.53
C GLY A 57 1.03 -1.15 -8.41
N ARG A 58 1.48 -2.41 -8.42
CA ARG A 58 0.60 -3.58 -8.58
C ARG A 58 -0.34 -3.77 -7.39
N TYR A 59 -1.63 -3.93 -7.68
CA TYR A 59 -2.63 -4.31 -6.68
C TYR A 59 -2.28 -5.62 -5.97
N ARG A 60 -2.64 -5.70 -4.69
CA ARG A 60 -2.37 -6.86 -3.83
C ARG A 60 -3.64 -7.42 -3.21
N ALA A 61 -4.46 -6.56 -2.60
CA ALA A 61 -5.57 -7.00 -1.77
C ALA A 61 -6.56 -5.88 -1.42
N ALA A 62 -7.77 -6.27 -1.04
CA ALA A 62 -8.74 -5.37 -0.43
C ALA A 62 -8.63 -5.41 1.10
N LEU A 63 -8.49 -4.25 1.72
CA LEU A 63 -8.31 -4.11 3.16
C LEU A 63 -9.30 -3.12 3.75
N HIS A 64 -9.49 -3.15 5.07
CA HIS A 64 -10.08 -2.01 5.77
C HIS A 64 -9.11 -0.83 5.76
N SER A 65 -9.61 0.39 5.67
CA SER A 65 -8.81 1.62 5.84
C SER A 65 -7.97 1.57 7.11
N SER A 66 -8.56 1.11 8.22
CA SER A 66 -7.87 0.94 9.51
C SER A 66 -6.81 -0.17 9.51
N CYS A 67 -7.03 -1.26 8.76
CA CYS A 67 -6.03 -2.33 8.62
C CYS A 67 -4.88 -1.92 7.71
N ASN A 68 -5.14 -1.04 6.76
CA ASN A 68 -4.12 -0.44 5.91
C ASN A 68 -3.23 0.54 6.69
N LEU A 69 -3.85 1.37 7.54
CA LEU A 69 -3.18 2.33 8.44
C LEU A 69 -2.30 1.66 9.50
N LYS A 70 -2.77 0.57 10.12
CA LYS A 70 -2.10 -0.07 11.27
C LYS A 70 -0.82 -0.86 10.93
N PHE A 71 -0.41 -0.90 9.67
CA PHE A 71 0.81 -1.61 9.24
C PHE A 71 2.06 -0.72 9.20
N GLU A 72 2.06 0.37 9.97
CA GLU A 72 3.22 1.28 10.09
C GLU A 72 4.34 0.72 11.01
N ASP A 73 4.04 -0.15 11.99
CA ASP A 73 4.99 -0.44 13.09
C ASP A 73 5.22 -1.93 13.45
N VAL A 74 5.28 -2.86 12.49
CA VAL A 74 5.75 -4.22 12.79
C VAL A 74 6.86 -4.62 11.83
N GLU A 75 8.10 -4.29 12.22
CA GLU A 75 9.30 -4.96 11.74
C GLU A 75 9.21 -6.45 12.10
N LYS A 76 8.70 -7.26 11.18
CA LYS A 76 9.01 -8.67 11.13
C LYS A 76 9.54 -9.01 9.74
N GLU A 77 10.65 -9.71 9.76
CA GLU A 77 11.57 -9.98 8.67
C GLU A 77 10.91 -10.23 7.31
N GLY A 78 11.36 -9.47 6.31
CA GLY A 78 10.98 -9.67 4.91
C GLY A 78 10.06 -8.60 4.34
N CYS A 79 10.58 -7.38 4.14
CA CYS A 79 10.15 -6.41 3.14
C CYS A 79 8.66 -5.97 3.16
N ARG A 80 8.39 -4.73 3.59
CA ARG A 80 7.62 -3.70 2.83
C ARG A 80 7.29 -2.50 3.71
N LYS A 81 7.77 -1.32 3.32
CA LYS A 81 7.25 -0.03 3.80
C LYS A 81 5.86 0.16 3.20
N ARG A 82 4.84 0.30 4.05
CA ARG A 82 3.44 0.41 3.65
C ARG A 82 2.95 1.82 3.99
N PHE A 83 3.17 2.75 3.07
CA PHE A 83 2.66 4.12 3.22
C PHE A 83 1.27 4.21 2.59
N LEU A 84 0.36 4.88 3.28
CA LEU A 84 -0.99 5.17 2.82
C LEU A 84 -1.02 5.77 1.42
N SER A 85 -1.55 5.03 0.46
CA SER A 85 -2.09 5.64 -0.75
C SER A 85 -3.59 5.86 -0.55
N TYR A 86 -3.94 6.84 0.27
CA TYR A 86 -5.19 7.55 0.08
C TYR A 86 -5.08 8.30 -1.24
N LEU A 87 -5.49 7.71 -2.36
CA LEU A 87 -5.80 8.49 -3.56
C LEU A 87 -6.85 7.77 -4.42
N LEU A 88 -8.09 8.20 -4.19
CA LEU A 88 -9.15 8.50 -5.17
C LEU A 88 -9.04 7.82 -6.55
N ILE A 89 -9.92 6.84 -6.76
CA ILE A 89 -10.79 6.79 -7.95
C ILE A 89 -12.21 6.64 -7.43
#